data_AF-A0A0S8HGM7-F1
#
_entry.id   AF-A0A0S8HGM7-F1
#
_cell.length_a   1.000
_cell.length_b   1.000
_cell.length_c   1.000
_cell.angle_alpha   90.00
_cell.angle_beta   90.00
_cell.angle_gamma   90.00
#
_symmetry.space_group_name_H-M   'P 1'
#
loop_
_entity.id
_entity.type
_entity.pdbx_description
1 polymer ?
#
loop_
_entity_poly.entity_id
_entity_poly.type
_entity_poly.pdbx_seq_one_letter_code
_entity_poly.pdbx_strand_id
1 'polypeptide(L)'
;MALKNIWLVFLAGAALAFGFDAPAVAAQAQLLPVGDAGASSPDGVNWVLTDGGIGINTQYLPQFDVDRRGVLEFDISPIPTNAVLTAAALGLDVTEMTQSPGIYPVLRICGYAGDGALSPGDAARIDVLIGQSDPVTECAPIAISLDAAFVESLLGQTSYLGLVAWGSANGKQAGFATTEGADFGYQPPLLTLSYSLPGLPLGDANGDGCVDGLDYNTWSGHYLACGQPSWSDGGWTVGNFNEDDCVDGLDYNVWSRNYQAGCGGAGAVPEPGAAALVILGFWVAARGWRGRRSGP
;
A
#
# COMPACT_ATOMS: atom_id res chain seq x y z
N MET A 1 -2.67 12.45 28.68
CA MET A 1 -2.01 11.49 27.76
C MET A 1 -3.13 10.82 26.97
N ALA A 2 -3.49 11.42 25.84
CA ALA A 2 -4.68 11.05 25.08
C ALA A 2 -4.27 10.10 23.95
N LEU A 3 -4.83 8.90 23.96
CA LEU A 3 -4.78 7.94 22.85
C LEU A 3 -5.59 8.53 21.68
N LYS A 4 -4.95 8.69 20.52
CA LYS A 4 -5.61 9.04 19.26
C LYS A 4 -6.32 7.78 18.75
N ASN A 5 -7.65 7.81 18.76
CA ASN A 5 -8.49 6.76 18.19
C ASN A 5 -8.54 6.91 16.67
N ILE A 6 -8.10 5.87 15.96
CA ILE A 6 -8.36 5.65 14.53
C ILE A 6 -9.80 5.13 14.40
N TRP A 7 -10.64 5.80 13.61
CA TRP A 7 -11.96 5.30 13.24
C TRP A 7 -11.91 4.75 11.82
N LEU A 8 -11.97 3.42 11.67
CA LEU A 8 -12.38 2.79 10.42
C LEU A 8 -13.91 2.82 10.34
N VAL A 9 -14.46 3.28 9.22
CA VAL A 9 -15.89 3.20 8.92
C VAL A 9 -16.07 2.25 7.74
N PHE A 10 -16.74 1.11 7.95
CA PHE A 10 -17.12 0.18 6.89
C PHE A 10 -18.57 0.48 6.45
N LEU A 11 -18.81 0.54 5.13
CA LEU A 11 -20.13 0.57 4.52
C LEU A 11 -20.38 -0.80 3.85
N ALA A 12 -21.26 -1.61 4.43
CA ALA A 12 -21.64 -2.91 3.89
C ALA A 12 -22.91 -2.80 3.02
N GLY A 13 -22.85 -3.35 1.81
CA GLY A 13 -23.99 -3.58 0.92
C GLY A 13 -24.22 -5.08 0.71
N ALA A 14 -25.47 -5.53 0.83
CA ALA A 14 -25.85 -6.94 0.71
C ALA A 14 -25.71 -7.49 -0.72
N ALA A 15 -25.13 -8.69 -0.86
CA ALA A 15 -25.06 -9.43 -2.12
C ALA A 15 -25.50 -10.89 -1.94
N LEU A 16 -26.36 -11.37 -2.85
CA LEU A 16 -26.80 -12.76 -2.99
C LEU A 16 -25.77 -13.59 -3.78
N ALA A 17 -25.54 -14.82 -3.33
CA ALA A 17 -24.49 -15.77 -3.71
C ALA A 17 -24.36 -16.09 -5.22
N PHE A 18 -23.10 -16.20 -5.69
CA PHE A 18 -22.47 -17.37 -6.32
C PHE A 18 -21.09 -16.95 -6.86
N GLY A 19 -20.03 -17.32 -6.12
CA GLY A 19 -18.65 -16.88 -6.33
C GLY A 19 -18.12 -16.33 -5.01
N PHE A 20 -17.84 -17.22 -4.06
CA PHE A 20 -17.50 -16.85 -2.69
C PHE A 20 -16.01 -16.51 -2.60
N ASP A 21 -15.64 -15.31 -3.06
CA ASP A 21 -14.58 -14.56 -2.41
C ASP A 21 -15.29 -13.46 -1.62
N ALA A 22 -14.79 -13.13 -0.42
CA ALA A 22 -15.28 -11.96 0.28
C ALA A 22 -15.16 -10.74 -0.66
N PRO A 23 -16.18 -9.87 -0.77
CA PRO A 23 -16.06 -8.70 -1.62
C PRO A 23 -14.86 -7.87 -1.16
N ALA A 24 -14.08 -7.37 -2.12
CA ALA A 24 -12.93 -6.52 -1.82
C ALA A 24 -13.37 -5.37 -0.92
N VAL A 25 -12.70 -5.23 0.23
CA VAL A 25 -13.11 -4.25 1.23
C VAL A 25 -12.43 -2.93 0.90
N ALA A 26 -13.23 -1.94 0.49
CA ALA A 26 -12.75 -0.58 0.28
C ALA A 26 -12.41 0.06 1.62
N ALA A 27 -11.20 0.62 1.71
CA ALA A 27 -10.68 1.29 2.88
C ALA A 27 -9.96 2.59 2.48
N GLN A 28 -9.80 3.48 3.45
CA GLN A 28 -9.08 4.72 3.27
C GLN A 28 -8.17 4.97 4.48
N ALA A 29 -6.97 5.46 4.22
CA ALA A 29 -6.04 5.94 5.23
C ALA A 29 -5.74 7.43 5.00
N GLN A 30 -5.59 8.15 6.11
CA GLN A 30 -5.19 9.54 6.16
C GLN A 30 -3.95 9.65 7.04
N LEU A 31 -2.84 10.06 6.44
CA LEU A 31 -1.51 10.01 7.04
C LEU A 31 -0.94 11.43 7.07
N LEU A 32 -0.51 11.85 8.27
CA LEU A 32 0.31 13.05 8.44
C LEU A 32 1.78 12.70 8.16
N PRO A 33 2.60 13.68 7.73
CA PRO A 33 4.01 13.43 7.56
C PRO A 33 4.66 13.08 8.91
N VAL A 34 5.64 12.16 8.88
CA VAL A 34 6.54 11.91 10.02
C VAL A 34 7.61 12.98 10.14
N GLY A 35 7.88 13.68 9.04
CA GLY A 35 8.70 14.88 8.99
C GLY A 35 8.39 15.69 7.74
N ASP A 36 8.48 17.01 7.87
CA ASP A 36 8.45 17.94 6.75
C ASP A 36 9.59 18.97 6.89
N ALA A 37 10.22 19.34 5.79
CA ALA A 37 11.27 20.35 5.80
C ALA A 37 11.35 21.10 4.48
N GLY A 38 11.75 22.36 4.56
CA GLY A 38 12.21 23.11 3.39
C GLY A 38 13.63 22.68 3.04
N ALA A 39 13.93 22.57 1.76
CA ALA A 39 15.27 22.34 1.24
C ALA A 39 15.65 23.47 0.29
N SER A 40 16.87 23.97 0.39
CA SER A 40 17.40 24.96 -0.54
C SER A 40 18.79 24.59 -1.03
N SER A 41 19.07 24.87 -2.31
CA SER A 41 20.37 24.66 -2.91
C SER A 41 20.68 25.76 -3.93
N PRO A 42 21.80 26.49 -3.77
CA PRO A 42 22.25 27.46 -4.78
C PRO A 42 22.76 26.78 -6.07
N ASP A 43 23.36 25.60 -5.95
CA ASP A 43 24.04 24.91 -7.06
C ASP A 43 23.27 23.67 -7.56
N GLY A 44 22.12 23.37 -6.97
CA GLY A 44 21.30 22.18 -7.26
C GLY A 44 21.91 20.87 -6.78
N VAL A 45 23.03 20.91 -6.04
CA VAL A 45 23.80 19.74 -5.60
C VAL A 45 23.92 19.69 -4.09
N ASN A 46 24.31 20.81 -3.47
CA ASN A 46 24.47 20.92 -2.03
C ASN A 46 23.19 21.46 -1.40
N TRP A 47 22.48 20.58 -0.69
CA TRP A 47 21.20 20.87 -0.08
C TRP A 47 21.35 21.24 1.39
N VAL A 48 20.67 22.31 1.79
CA VAL A 48 20.48 22.70 3.19
C VAL A 48 19.01 22.50 3.53
N LEU A 49 18.76 21.64 4.52
CA LEU A 49 17.42 21.46 5.10
C LEU A 49 17.16 22.51 6.16
N THR A 50 15.92 22.98 6.22
CA THR A 50 15.39 23.89 7.24
C THR A 50 14.04 23.34 7.70
N ASP A 51 13.94 23.06 8.98
CA ASP A 51 12.78 22.48 9.65
C ASP A 51 12.29 23.44 10.76
N GLY A 52 11.06 23.28 11.23
CA GLY A 52 10.43 24.04 12.32
C GLY A 52 9.83 25.37 11.88
N GLY A 53 9.76 25.65 10.57
CA GLY A 53 9.02 26.78 10.02
C GLY A 53 7.53 26.45 9.92
N ILE A 54 6.66 27.46 9.88
CA ILE A 54 5.19 27.26 9.69
C ILE A 54 4.79 27.04 8.22
N GLY A 55 5.76 27.10 7.31
CA GLY A 55 5.54 26.98 5.87
C GLY A 55 6.82 26.63 5.14
N ILE A 56 6.66 25.92 4.04
CA ILE A 56 7.73 25.51 3.12
C ILE A 56 7.49 26.19 1.79
N ASN A 57 8.51 26.90 1.31
CA ASN A 57 8.45 27.61 0.04
C ASN A 57 9.08 26.76 -1.05
N THR A 58 8.38 26.55 -2.15
CA THR A 58 8.93 25.89 -3.34
C THR A 58 9.11 26.89 -4.46
N GLN A 59 10.27 26.85 -5.13
CA GLN A 59 10.59 27.74 -6.23
C GLN A 59 11.74 27.17 -7.05
N TYR A 60 11.60 27.17 -8.37
CA TYR A 60 12.69 26.81 -9.27
C TYR A 60 12.97 27.97 -10.23
N LEU A 61 14.09 28.66 -10.00
CA LEU A 61 14.51 29.82 -10.75
C LEU A 61 16.04 29.77 -10.97
N PRO A 62 16.51 28.91 -11.90
CA PRO A 62 17.93 28.64 -12.10
C PRO A 62 18.71 29.84 -12.63
N GLN A 63 18.06 30.86 -13.22
CA GLN A 63 18.74 32.08 -13.68
C GLN A 63 19.30 32.92 -12.53
N PHE A 64 18.85 32.65 -11.30
CA PHE A 64 19.25 33.35 -10.08
C PHE A 64 19.80 32.38 -9.01
N ASP A 65 20.16 31.15 -9.40
CA ASP A 65 20.67 30.14 -8.48
C ASP A 65 19.71 29.87 -7.30
N VAL A 66 18.40 29.85 -7.61
CA VAL A 66 17.35 29.55 -6.62
C VAL A 66 16.69 28.23 -6.95
N ASP A 67 16.93 27.25 -6.09
CA ASP A 67 16.15 26.02 -6.03
C ASP A 67 15.69 25.80 -4.58
N ARG A 68 14.37 25.87 -4.37
CA ARG A 68 13.71 25.63 -3.10
C ARG A 68 12.67 24.53 -3.28
N ARG A 69 12.71 23.55 -2.39
CA ARG A 69 11.85 22.37 -2.44
C ARG A 69 11.25 22.12 -1.08
N GLY A 70 10.13 21.41 -1.04
CA GLY A 70 9.66 20.76 0.17
C GLY A 70 10.02 19.30 0.15
N VAL A 71 10.40 18.75 1.30
CA VAL A 71 10.62 17.32 1.49
C VAL A 71 9.67 16.87 2.57
N LEU A 72 8.90 15.82 2.29
CA LEU A 72 7.91 15.24 3.19
C LEU A 72 8.15 13.73 3.24
N GLU A 73 8.00 13.11 4.40
CA GLU A 73 7.94 11.64 4.50
C GLU A 73 6.69 11.19 5.25
N PHE A 74 6.08 10.11 4.81
CA PHE A 74 4.86 9.53 5.38
C PHE A 74 5.09 8.08 5.73
N ASP A 75 4.68 7.66 6.94
CA ASP A 75 4.68 6.26 7.35
C ASP A 75 3.50 5.53 6.68
N ILE A 76 3.83 4.66 5.73
CA ILE A 76 2.89 3.81 4.99
C ILE A 76 2.85 2.38 5.53
N SER A 77 3.58 2.06 6.60
CA SER A 77 3.53 0.74 7.25
C SER A 77 2.15 0.32 7.79
N PRO A 78 1.21 1.23 8.12
CA PRO A 78 -0.16 0.83 8.45
C PRO A 78 -0.98 0.32 7.26
N ILE A 79 -0.52 0.53 6.02
CA ILE A 79 -1.21 0.05 4.83
C ILE A 79 -0.83 -1.41 4.59
N PRO A 80 -1.80 -2.34 4.49
CA PRO A 80 -1.50 -3.75 4.26
C PRO A 80 -0.69 -3.95 2.98
N THR A 81 0.31 -4.84 3.01
CA THR A 81 1.23 -5.07 1.90
C THR A 81 0.55 -5.66 0.66
N ASN A 82 -0.60 -6.28 0.83
CA ASN A 82 -1.45 -6.83 -0.23
C ASN A 82 -2.57 -5.87 -0.67
N ALA A 83 -2.61 -4.64 -0.14
CA ALA A 83 -3.60 -3.65 -0.54
C ALA A 83 -3.40 -3.25 -2.00
N VAL A 84 -4.52 -3.15 -2.74
CA VAL A 84 -4.54 -2.58 -4.10
C VAL A 84 -4.97 -1.14 -3.98
N LEU A 85 -4.09 -0.19 -4.29
CA LEU A 85 -4.40 1.23 -4.23
C LEU A 85 -5.29 1.63 -5.41
N THR A 86 -6.42 2.26 -5.09
CA THR A 86 -7.35 2.80 -6.10
C THR A 86 -7.17 4.30 -6.32
N ALA A 87 -6.65 5.02 -5.32
CA ALA A 87 -6.28 6.43 -5.43
C ALA A 87 -5.25 6.83 -4.38
N ALA A 88 -4.40 7.80 -4.71
CA ALA A 88 -3.53 8.49 -3.78
C ALA A 88 -3.62 10.01 -4.03
N ALA A 89 -3.68 10.80 -2.96
CA ALA A 89 -3.75 12.25 -3.06
C ALA A 89 -2.98 12.92 -1.93
N LEU A 90 -2.28 14.01 -2.25
CA LEU A 90 -1.62 14.88 -1.28
C LEU A 90 -2.42 16.18 -1.13
N GLY A 91 -2.96 16.40 0.06
CA GLY A 91 -3.55 17.68 0.46
C GLY A 91 -2.47 18.62 0.98
N LEU A 92 -2.46 19.86 0.49
CA LEU A 92 -1.56 20.93 0.94
C LEU A 92 -2.36 22.21 1.14
N ASP A 93 -2.11 22.93 2.23
CA ASP A 93 -2.67 24.26 2.46
C ASP A 93 -1.71 25.32 1.92
N VAL A 94 -2.05 25.96 0.79
CA VAL A 94 -1.18 26.96 0.17
C VAL A 94 -1.25 28.26 0.96
N THR A 95 -0.13 28.69 1.52
CA THR A 95 -0.03 29.87 2.38
C THR A 95 0.55 31.08 1.66
N GLU A 96 1.32 30.85 0.58
CA GLU A 96 1.96 31.91 -0.17
C GLU A 96 2.12 31.55 -1.65
N MET A 97 2.05 32.56 -2.52
CA MET A 97 2.34 32.40 -3.93
C MET A 97 2.86 33.69 -4.58
N THR A 98 3.67 33.55 -5.63
CA THR A 98 4.00 34.66 -6.53
C THR A 98 3.39 34.43 -7.90
N GLN A 99 2.84 35.48 -8.51
CA GLN A 99 2.17 35.38 -9.81
C GLN A 99 2.54 36.54 -10.74
N SER A 100 2.36 36.33 -12.04
CA SER A 100 2.25 37.39 -13.05
C SER A 100 0.96 37.15 -13.83
N PRO A 101 0.43 38.15 -14.56
CA PRO A 101 -0.82 37.97 -15.30
C PRO A 101 -0.78 36.73 -16.21
N GLY A 102 -1.63 35.74 -15.92
CA GLY A 102 -1.70 34.47 -16.66
C GLY A 102 -0.57 33.47 -16.39
N ILE A 103 0.33 33.73 -15.44
CA ILE A 103 1.44 32.85 -15.08
C ILE A 103 1.40 32.58 -13.58
N TYR A 104 1.00 31.36 -13.25
CA TYR A 104 0.79 30.87 -11.89
C TYR A 104 1.78 29.75 -11.57
N PRO A 105 2.20 29.59 -10.30
CA PRO A 105 3.03 28.47 -9.90
C PRO A 105 2.25 27.16 -10.02
N VAL A 106 2.99 26.09 -10.28
CA VAL A 106 2.50 24.71 -10.25
C VAL A 106 3.43 23.92 -9.33
N LEU A 107 2.85 23.10 -8.47
CA LEU A 107 3.59 22.19 -7.60
C LEU A 107 3.72 20.84 -8.29
N ARG A 108 4.97 20.39 -8.45
CA ARG A 108 5.30 19.06 -8.98
C ARG A 108 5.72 18.18 -7.81
N ILE A 109 5.18 16.98 -7.72
CA ILE A 109 5.46 16.04 -6.64
C ILE A 109 6.25 14.87 -7.20
N CYS A 110 7.48 14.72 -6.73
CA CYS A 110 8.30 13.56 -7.04
C CYS A 110 8.26 12.57 -5.86
N GLY A 111 8.20 11.27 -6.15
CA GLY A 111 8.12 10.22 -5.15
C GLY A 111 9.42 9.42 -5.03
N TYR A 112 9.74 8.96 -3.83
CA TYR A 112 10.86 8.06 -3.57
C TYR A 112 10.56 7.13 -2.39
N ALA A 113 11.31 6.03 -2.28
CA ALA A 113 11.31 5.18 -1.10
C ALA A 113 12.06 5.90 0.04
N GLY A 114 11.31 6.38 1.04
CA GLY A 114 11.86 7.08 2.20
C GLY A 114 12.42 6.12 3.25
N ASP A 115 13.06 6.68 4.26
CA ASP A 115 13.66 5.93 5.37
C ASP A 115 13.21 6.38 6.77
N GLY A 116 12.31 7.37 6.84
CA GLY A 116 11.75 7.93 8.06
C GLY A 116 12.56 9.09 8.63
N ALA A 117 13.63 9.53 7.96
CA ALA A 117 14.49 10.61 8.41
C ALA A 117 14.84 11.58 7.28
N LEU A 118 14.43 12.85 7.42
CA LEU A 118 14.74 13.87 6.43
C LEU A 118 16.24 14.17 6.36
N SER A 119 16.79 14.09 5.16
CA SER A 119 18.20 14.33 4.85
C SER A 119 18.39 15.22 3.61
N PRO A 120 19.55 15.88 3.45
CA PRO A 120 19.89 16.59 2.22
C PRO A 120 19.82 15.71 0.96
N GLY A 121 20.00 14.39 1.09
CA GLY A 121 19.91 13.46 -0.03
C GLY A 121 18.50 13.34 -0.60
N ASP A 122 17.48 13.52 0.24
CA ASP A 122 16.07 13.40 -0.15
C ASP A 122 15.63 14.53 -1.06
N ALA A 123 16.10 15.75 -0.78
CA ALA A 123 15.82 16.92 -1.61
C ALA A 123 16.27 16.74 -3.07
N ALA A 124 17.26 15.87 -3.34
CA ALA A 124 17.74 15.57 -4.68
C ALA A 124 16.88 14.53 -5.44
N ARG A 125 15.91 13.86 -4.80
CA ARG A 125 15.13 12.74 -5.35
C ARG A 125 13.98 13.19 -6.25
N ILE A 126 14.31 13.79 -7.39
CA ILE A 126 13.33 14.31 -8.36
C ILE A 126 13.16 13.43 -9.62
N ASP A 127 13.65 12.19 -9.58
CA ASP A 127 13.70 11.31 -10.75
C ASP A 127 12.32 10.76 -11.17
N VAL A 128 11.39 10.61 -10.22
CA VAL A 128 10.07 10.00 -10.46
C VAL A 128 8.98 11.00 -10.13
N LEU A 129 8.47 11.70 -11.16
CA LEU A 129 7.30 12.57 -11.03
C LEU A 129 6.04 11.71 -10.87
N ILE A 130 5.34 11.85 -9.74
CA ILE A 130 4.14 11.06 -9.44
C ILE A 130 2.88 11.93 -9.33
N GLY A 131 3.00 13.25 -9.28
CA GLY A 131 1.85 14.13 -9.20
C GLY A 131 2.16 15.56 -9.61
N GLN A 132 1.12 16.29 -9.98
CA GLN A 132 1.22 17.71 -10.29
C GLN A 132 -0.09 18.42 -9.93
N SER A 133 -0.01 19.61 -9.35
CA SER A 133 -1.18 20.44 -9.10
C SER A 133 -1.71 21.08 -10.39
N ASP A 134 -2.96 21.50 -10.36
CA ASP A 134 -3.41 22.58 -11.24
C ASP A 134 -2.65 23.88 -10.93
N PRO A 135 -2.67 24.88 -11.83
CA PRO A 135 -2.09 26.19 -11.54
C PRO A 135 -2.68 26.77 -10.26
N VAL A 136 -1.81 27.14 -9.31
CA VAL A 136 -2.22 27.68 -8.01
C VAL A 136 -2.58 29.16 -8.19
N THR A 137 -3.89 29.45 -8.18
CA THR A 137 -4.42 30.79 -8.44
C THR A 137 -4.75 31.59 -7.19
N GLU A 138 -4.78 30.95 -6.03
CA GLU A 138 -5.07 31.54 -4.73
C GLU A 138 -4.37 30.78 -3.59
N CYS A 139 -4.20 31.45 -2.45
CA CYS A 139 -3.74 30.81 -1.22
C CYS A 139 -4.91 30.09 -0.55
N ALA A 140 -5.11 28.83 -0.91
CA ALA A 140 -6.16 27.97 -0.38
C ALA A 140 -5.69 26.50 -0.36
N PRO A 141 -6.39 25.62 0.38
CA PRO A 141 -6.15 24.19 0.31
C PRO A 141 -6.31 23.63 -1.11
N ILE A 142 -5.34 22.82 -1.52
CA ILE A 142 -5.35 22.09 -2.78
C ILE A 142 -5.19 20.59 -2.53
N ALA A 143 -5.66 19.79 -3.48
CA ALA A 143 -5.43 18.35 -3.51
C ALA A 143 -4.72 17.97 -4.81
N ILE A 144 -3.58 17.30 -4.69
CA ILE A 144 -2.76 16.84 -5.81
C ILE A 144 -2.95 15.33 -5.94
N SER A 145 -3.49 14.88 -7.07
CA SER A 145 -3.55 13.44 -7.37
C SER A 145 -2.14 12.90 -7.57
N LEU A 146 -1.85 11.76 -6.94
CA LEU A 146 -0.58 11.05 -7.04
C LEU A 146 -0.77 9.74 -7.81
N ASP A 147 0.30 9.25 -8.42
CA ASP A 147 0.37 7.93 -9.05
C ASP A 147 0.25 6.84 -7.97
N ALA A 148 -0.96 6.27 -7.88
CA ALA A 148 -1.28 5.21 -6.94
C ALA A 148 -0.43 3.96 -7.17
N ALA A 149 -0.06 3.63 -8.42
CA ALA A 149 0.73 2.45 -8.73
C ALA A 149 2.17 2.60 -8.23
N PHE A 150 2.72 3.81 -8.27
CA PHE A 150 4.01 4.09 -7.65
C PHE A 150 3.96 3.87 -6.13
N VAL A 151 2.96 4.43 -5.45
CA VAL A 151 2.82 4.28 -3.98
C VAL A 151 2.59 2.81 -3.61
N GLU A 152 1.76 2.09 -4.37
CA GLU A 152 1.55 0.65 -4.21
C GLU A 152 2.85 -0.14 -4.33
N SER A 153 3.73 0.21 -5.28
CA SER A 153 5.01 -0.47 -5.47
C SER A 153 5.96 -0.38 -4.27
N LEU A 154 5.73 0.56 -3.35
CA LEU A 154 6.51 0.72 -2.12
C LEU A 154 5.98 -0.15 -0.96
N LEU A 155 4.72 -0.60 -1.04
CA LEU A 155 4.13 -1.42 0.01
C LEU A 155 4.90 -2.73 0.18
N GLY A 156 5.28 -3.03 1.43
CA GLY A 156 6.09 -4.20 1.76
C GLY A 156 7.57 -4.11 1.40
N GLN A 157 8.00 -3.05 0.71
CA GLN A 157 9.41 -2.80 0.37
C GLN A 157 10.06 -1.78 1.31
N THR A 158 9.30 -0.76 1.71
CA THR A 158 9.70 0.25 2.70
C THR A 158 8.51 0.60 3.60
N SER A 159 8.79 1.14 4.78
CA SER A 159 7.78 1.69 5.68
C SER A 159 7.43 3.14 5.34
N TYR A 160 8.21 3.83 4.49
CA TYR A 160 8.06 5.27 4.27
C TYR A 160 7.93 5.63 2.79
N LEU A 161 6.93 6.46 2.48
CA LEU A 161 6.85 7.18 1.22
C LEU A 161 7.49 8.56 1.41
N GLY A 162 8.54 8.83 0.63
CA GLY A 162 9.13 10.15 0.55
C GLY A 162 8.61 10.94 -0.64
N LEU A 163 8.34 12.23 -0.44
CA LEU A 163 7.86 13.16 -1.44
C LEU A 163 8.75 14.40 -1.50
N VAL A 164 9.07 14.83 -2.72
CA VAL A 164 9.71 16.13 -2.98
C VAL A 164 8.72 17.03 -3.72
N ALA A 165 8.31 18.11 -3.07
CA ALA A 165 7.53 19.19 -3.67
C ALA A 165 8.48 20.18 -4.37
N TRP A 166 8.39 20.26 -5.69
CA TRP A 166 9.27 21.04 -6.53
C TRP A 166 8.50 22.11 -7.31
N GLY A 167 9.02 23.33 -7.30
CA GLY A 167 8.42 24.47 -7.98
C GLY A 167 8.48 24.36 -9.51
N SER A 168 7.54 24.99 -10.19
CA SER A 168 7.50 25.06 -11.65
C SER A 168 8.65 25.91 -12.24
N ALA A 169 9.10 25.54 -13.44
CA ALA A 169 10.19 26.23 -14.16
C ALA A 169 9.87 27.66 -14.66
N ASN A 170 8.67 28.17 -14.35
CA ASN A 170 8.28 29.55 -14.64
C ASN A 170 8.80 30.55 -13.59
N GLY A 171 9.59 30.10 -12.61
CA GLY A 171 10.18 30.95 -11.58
C GLY A 171 9.19 31.39 -10.50
N LYS A 172 7.91 31.00 -10.61
CA LYS A 172 6.89 31.31 -9.62
C LYS A 172 7.04 30.40 -8.42
N GLN A 173 6.74 31.00 -7.28
CA GLN A 173 6.84 30.38 -5.97
C GLN A 173 5.44 30.01 -5.51
N ALA A 174 5.31 28.81 -4.94
CA ALA A 174 4.17 28.43 -4.12
C ALA A 174 4.72 27.82 -2.84
N GLY A 175 4.24 28.29 -1.70
CA GLY A 175 4.53 27.70 -0.41
C GLY A 175 3.28 27.17 0.25
N PHE A 176 3.47 26.17 1.08
CA PHE A 176 2.40 25.47 1.78
C PHE A 176 2.72 25.30 3.25
N ALA A 177 1.69 25.15 4.08
CA ALA A 177 1.84 24.98 5.52
C ALA A 177 2.53 23.66 5.87
N THR A 178 3.31 23.69 6.95
CA THR A 178 3.95 22.54 7.58
C THR A 178 3.10 21.94 8.68
N THR A 179 3.58 20.87 9.32
CA THR A 179 2.96 20.35 10.54
C THR A 179 2.94 21.38 11.67
N GLU A 180 3.98 22.20 11.83
CA GLU A 180 4.03 23.30 12.81
C GLU A 180 3.00 24.40 12.49
N GLY A 181 2.63 24.56 11.23
CA GLY A 181 1.58 25.48 10.80
C GLY A 181 0.21 25.19 11.43
N ALA A 182 -0.03 23.95 11.88
CA ALA A 182 -1.29 23.55 12.51
C ALA A 182 -1.58 24.34 13.80
N ASP A 183 -0.55 24.70 14.57
CA ASP A 183 -0.70 25.53 15.78
C ASP A 183 -1.17 26.96 15.48
N PHE A 184 -1.10 27.36 14.22
CA PHE A 184 -1.53 28.67 13.70
C PHE A 184 -2.82 28.59 12.89
N GLY A 185 -3.49 27.43 12.87
CA GLY A 185 -4.78 27.23 12.19
C GLY A 185 -4.67 26.86 10.71
N TYR A 186 -3.48 26.58 10.20
CA TYR A 186 -3.31 26.01 8.86
C TYR A 186 -3.58 24.50 8.85
N GLN A 187 -3.93 23.95 7.70
CA GLN A 187 -4.03 22.50 7.54
C GLN A 187 -2.65 21.91 7.24
N PRO A 188 -2.15 20.95 8.04
CA PRO A 188 -0.87 20.30 7.76
C PRO A 188 -0.96 19.47 6.47
N PRO A 189 0.18 19.13 5.85
CA PRO A 189 0.19 18.20 4.72
C PRO A 189 -0.52 16.89 5.08
N LEU A 190 -1.37 16.40 4.19
CA LEU A 190 -2.14 15.18 4.43
C LEU A 190 -2.09 14.25 3.22
N LEU A 191 -1.52 13.07 3.40
CA LEU A 191 -1.58 12.00 2.42
C LEU A 191 -2.86 11.20 2.63
N THR A 192 -3.69 11.12 1.59
CA THR A 192 -4.91 10.31 1.57
C THR A 192 -4.73 9.15 0.60
N LEU A 193 -4.82 7.92 1.09
CA LEU A 193 -4.72 6.70 0.30
C LEU A 193 -6.06 5.98 0.34
N SER A 194 -6.63 5.70 -0.83
CA SER A 194 -7.80 4.84 -0.97
C SER A 194 -7.35 3.52 -1.58
N TYR A 195 -7.73 2.42 -0.95
CA TYR A 195 -7.29 1.08 -1.34
C TYR A 195 -8.39 0.07 -1.13
N SER A 196 -8.28 -1.06 -1.81
CA SER A 196 -9.09 -2.24 -1.56
C SER A 196 -8.19 -3.37 -1.08
N LEU A 197 -8.62 -4.08 -0.05
CA LEU A 197 -7.98 -5.34 0.30
C LEU A 197 -8.53 -6.45 -0.61
N PRO A 198 -7.69 -7.37 -1.09
CA PRO A 198 -8.18 -8.59 -1.71
C PRO A 198 -9.12 -9.27 -0.70
N GLY A 199 -10.22 -9.84 -1.20
CA GLY A 199 -11.11 -10.63 -0.37
C GLY A 199 -10.32 -11.69 0.39
N LEU A 200 -10.63 -11.88 1.67
CA LEU A 200 -10.08 -13.01 2.41
C LEU A 200 -10.49 -14.29 1.68
N PRO A 201 -9.54 -15.20 1.36
CA PRO A 201 -9.90 -16.48 0.78
C PRO A 201 -10.85 -17.23 1.73
N LEU A 202 -11.80 -17.97 1.17
CA LEU A 202 -12.67 -18.79 2.01
C LEU A 202 -11.86 -19.77 2.86
N GLY A 203 -12.13 -19.80 4.16
CA GLY A 203 -11.41 -20.63 5.11
C GLY A 203 -10.23 -19.94 5.80
N ASP A 204 -9.91 -18.69 5.45
CA ASP A 204 -8.95 -17.85 6.18
C ASP A 204 -9.65 -17.25 7.42
N ALA A 205 -9.48 -17.92 8.56
CA ALA A 205 -10.14 -17.59 9.81
C ALA A 205 -9.39 -16.55 10.63
N ASN A 206 -8.10 -16.37 10.36
CA ASN A 206 -7.25 -15.42 11.09
C ASN A 206 -7.04 -14.10 10.33
N GLY A 207 -7.43 -14.05 9.05
CA GLY A 207 -7.40 -12.88 8.19
C GLY A 207 -6.01 -12.50 7.67
N ASP A 208 -5.05 -13.43 7.70
CA ASP A 208 -3.67 -13.20 7.26
C ASP A 208 -3.47 -13.32 5.74
N GLY A 209 -4.55 -13.64 5.01
CA GLY A 209 -4.58 -13.82 3.57
C GLY A 209 -4.13 -15.21 3.12
N CYS A 210 -3.96 -16.17 4.03
CA CYS A 210 -3.47 -17.52 3.74
C CYS A 210 -4.29 -18.57 4.48
N VAL A 211 -4.95 -19.47 3.73
CA VAL A 211 -5.71 -20.58 4.34
C VAL A 211 -4.76 -21.71 4.71
N ASP A 212 -4.39 -21.82 5.99
CA ASP A 212 -3.43 -22.81 6.46
C ASP A 212 -3.84 -23.52 7.77
N GLY A 213 -2.87 -24.12 8.47
CA GLY A 213 -3.10 -24.85 9.72
C GLY A 213 -3.46 -23.95 10.90
N LEU A 214 -3.19 -22.65 10.84
CA LEU A 214 -3.62 -21.69 11.85
C LEU A 214 -5.12 -21.47 11.78
N ASP A 215 -5.71 -21.40 10.59
CA ASP A 215 -7.16 -21.29 10.43
C ASP A 215 -7.90 -22.53 10.90
N TYR A 216 -7.29 -23.69 10.68
CA TYR A 216 -7.79 -24.95 11.24
C TYR A 216 -7.88 -24.91 12.77
N ASN A 217 -6.92 -24.26 13.45
CA ASN A 217 -7.00 -24.13 14.92
C ASN A 217 -8.21 -23.28 15.33
N THR A 218 -8.52 -22.23 14.57
CA THR A 218 -9.73 -21.41 14.80
C THR A 218 -11.01 -22.22 14.59
N TRP A 219 -11.14 -22.93 13.47
CA TRP A 219 -12.30 -23.80 13.19
C TRP A 219 -12.46 -24.89 14.26
N SER A 220 -11.39 -25.64 14.55
CA SER A 220 -11.43 -26.77 15.49
C SER A 220 -11.72 -26.33 16.92
N GLY A 221 -11.32 -25.11 17.31
CA GLY A 221 -11.65 -24.51 18.60
C GLY A 221 -13.14 -24.16 18.76
N HIS A 222 -13.87 -24.02 17.65
CA HIS A 222 -15.31 -23.69 17.63
C HIS A 222 -16.18 -24.82 17.11
N TYR A 223 -15.64 -26.03 16.91
CA TYR A 223 -16.39 -27.16 16.36
C TYR A 223 -17.68 -27.47 17.15
N LEU A 224 -18.79 -27.57 16.43
CA LEU A 224 -20.18 -27.68 16.89
C LEU A 224 -20.78 -26.43 17.55
N ALA A 225 -20.11 -25.28 17.49
CA ALA A 225 -20.71 -24.02 17.92
C ALA A 225 -21.75 -23.57 16.88
N CYS A 226 -22.94 -23.17 17.32
CA CYS A 226 -24.02 -22.67 16.47
C CYS A 226 -24.49 -21.28 16.90
N GLY A 227 -25.31 -20.63 16.08
CA GLY A 227 -25.69 -19.23 16.23
C GLY A 227 -24.55 -18.26 15.89
N GLN A 228 -23.61 -18.68 15.05
CA GLN A 228 -22.51 -17.84 14.61
C GLN A 228 -22.99 -16.82 13.56
N PRO A 229 -22.39 -15.61 13.51
CA PRO A 229 -22.72 -14.61 12.50
C PRO A 229 -22.45 -15.15 11.08
N SER A 230 -23.08 -14.52 10.09
CA SER A 230 -22.75 -14.73 8.68
C SER A 230 -21.29 -14.37 8.40
N TRP A 231 -20.72 -14.81 7.29
CA TRP A 231 -19.35 -14.44 6.90
C TRP A 231 -19.15 -12.92 6.90
N SER A 232 -20.06 -12.17 6.29
CA SER A 232 -20.00 -10.70 6.22
C SER A 232 -20.08 -10.00 7.58
N ASP A 233 -20.63 -10.68 8.60
CA ASP A 233 -20.75 -10.17 9.97
C ASP A 233 -19.65 -10.70 10.91
N GLY A 234 -18.60 -11.33 10.35
CA GLY A 234 -17.45 -11.85 11.11
C GLY A 234 -17.49 -13.35 11.41
N GLY A 235 -18.39 -14.12 10.80
CA GLY A 235 -18.48 -15.58 10.96
C GLY A 235 -17.21 -16.34 10.59
N TRP A 236 -16.37 -15.78 9.71
CA TRP A 236 -15.07 -16.35 9.37
C TRP A 236 -14.12 -16.45 10.57
N THR A 237 -14.19 -15.49 11.52
CA THR A 237 -13.30 -15.46 12.70
C THR A 237 -13.52 -16.60 13.68
N VAL A 238 -14.60 -17.36 13.51
CA VAL A 238 -14.99 -18.50 14.34
C VAL A 238 -15.12 -19.79 13.52
N GLY A 239 -14.80 -19.76 12.22
CA GLY A 239 -14.85 -20.94 11.36
C GLY A 239 -16.21 -21.28 10.77
N ASN A 240 -17.20 -20.37 10.78
CA ASN A 240 -18.47 -20.53 10.05
C ASN A 240 -18.26 -20.08 8.60
N PHE A 241 -17.70 -20.96 7.79
CA PHE A 241 -17.24 -20.68 6.44
C PHE A 241 -18.31 -20.91 5.37
N ASN A 242 -19.36 -21.68 5.66
CA ASN A 242 -20.46 -21.93 4.73
C ASN A 242 -21.72 -21.08 4.99
N GLU A 243 -21.67 -20.21 6.01
CA GLU A 243 -22.74 -19.29 6.42
C GLU A 243 -24.04 -19.97 6.88
N ASP A 244 -23.96 -21.20 7.39
CA ASP A 244 -25.15 -21.94 7.82
C ASP A 244 -25.51 -21.80 9.31
N ASP A 245 -24.81 -20.89 10.00
CA ASP A 245 -24.91 -20.55 11.43
C ASP A 245 -24.27 -21.53 12.41
N CYS A 246 -23.74 -22.66 11.94
CA CYS A 246 -22.97 -23.63 12.71
C CYS A 246 -21.53 -23.74 12.21
N VAL A 247 -20.63 -24.20 13.09
CA VAL A 247 -19.24 -24.52 12.76
C VAL A 247 -19.09 -26.02 12.81
N ASP A 248 -19.12 -26.71 11.66
CA ASP A 248 -19.14 -28.16 11.61
C ASP A 248 -18.29 -28.76 10.49
N GLY A 249 -18.59 -30.01 10.09
CA GLY A 249 -17.85 -30.72 9.05
C GLY A 249 -18.05 -30.14 7.65
N LEU A 250 -19.11 -29.36 7.40
CA LEU A 250 -19.31 -28.65 6.15
C LEU A 250 -18.33 -27.48 6.03
N ASP A 251 -18.06 -26.75 7.11
CA ASP A 251 -17.01 -25.72 7.15
C ASP A 251 -15.63 -26.31 6.95
N TYR A 252 -15.36 -27.47 7.56
CA TYR A 252 -14.11 -28.20 7.30
C TYR A 252 -13.93 -28.50 5.79
N ASN A 253 -15.01 -28.86 5.10
CA ASN A 253 -14.96 -29.07 3.65
C ASN A 253 -14.68 -27.77 2.89
N VAL A 254 -15.11 -26.62 3.39
CA VAL A 254 -14.77 -25.31 2.81
C VAL A 254 -13.29 -25.02 3.03
N TRP A 255 -12.79 -25.09 4.27
CA TRP A 255 -11.38 -24.88 4.59
C TRP A 255 -10.45 -25.81 3.80
N SER A 256 -10.70 -27.12 3.84
CA SER A 256 -9.83 -28.12 3.20
C SER A 256 -9.77 -27.99 1.68
N ARG A 257 -10.85 -27.50 1.03
CA ARG A 257 -10.86 -27.21 -0.41
C ARG A 257 -10.05 -25.97 -0.77
N ASN A 258 -9.89 -25.05 0.17
CA ASN A 258 -9.14 -23.82 0.00
C ASN A 258 -7.76 -23.89 0.67
N TYR A 259 -7.33 -25.04 1.19
CA TYR A 259 -6.03 -25.16 1.84
C TYR A 259 -4.90 -24.67 0.92
N GLN A 260 -4.09 -23.75 1.43
CA GLN A 260 -3.05 -22.98 0.76
C GLN A 260 -3.52 -21.88 -0.20
N ALA A 261 -4.81 -21.55 -0.25
CA ALA A 261 -5.29 -20.38 -0.98
C ALA A 261 -4.71 -19.10 -0.36
N GLY A 262 -4.22 -18.18 -1.20
CA GLY A 262 -3.64 -16.89 -0.78
C GLY A 262 -2.25 -16.97 -0.15
N CYS A 263 -1.83 -18.13 0.34
CA CYS A 263 -0.45 -18.38 0.75
C CYS A 263 0.47 -18.29 -0.47
N GLY A 264 1.33 -17.26 -0.56
CA GLY A 264 2.24 -16.98 -1.69
C GLY A 264 3.30 -18.06 -2.03
N GLY A 265 3.04 -19.33 -1.69
CA GLY A 265 3.89 -20.50 -1.83
C GLY A 265 3.25 -21.69 -2.55
N ALA A 266 2.05 -21.56 -3.14
CA ALA A 266 1.55 -22.57 -4.10
C ALA A 266 2.31 -22.50 -5.44
N GLY A 267 3.65 -22.38 -5.38
CA GLY A 267 4.50 -22.60 -6.52
C GLY A 267 4.22 -24.01 -7.00
N ALA A 268 3.87 -24.14 -8.29
CA ALA A 268 3.79 -25.43 -8.96
C ALA A 268 4.99 -26.25 -8.51
N VAL A 269 4.74 -27.33 -7.75
CA VAL A 269 5.80 -28.25 -7.33
C VAL A 269 6.53 -28.60 -8.62
N PRO A 270 7.78 -28.14 -8.82
CA PRO A 270 8.51 -28.54 -9.99
C PRO A 270 8.54 -30.07 -9.91
N GLU A 271 8.16 -30.77 -10.96
CA GLU A 271 8.30 -32.22 -11.01
C GLU A 271 9.63 -32.59 -11.70
N PRO A 272 10.82 -32.42 -11.08
CA PRO A 272 12.02 -33.05 -11.62
C PRO A 272 12.11 -34.53 -11.22
N GLY A 273 11.24 -35.02 -10.32
CA GLY A 273 11.32 -36.39 -9.77
C GLY A 273 10.45 -37.44 -10.49
N ALA A 274 9.21 -37.11 -10.84
CA ALA A 274 8.25 -38.10 -11.37
C ALA A 274 8.70 -38.65 -12.73
N ALA A 275 9.15 -37.78 -13.64
CA ALA A 275 9.70 -38.19 -14.93
C ALA A 275 10.97 -39.05 -14.77
N ALA A 276 11.86 -38.70 -13.83
CA ALA A 276 13.07 -39.46 -13.57
C ALA A 276 12.77 -40.87 -13.04
N LEU A 277 11.78 -41.02 -12.16
CA LEU A 277 11.36 -42.32 -11.63
C LEU A 277 10.68 -43.20 -12.69
N VAL A 278 9.89 -42.60 -13.59
CA VAL A 278 9.28 -43.32 -14.72
C VAL A 278 10.35 -43.81 -15.69
N ILE A 279 11.34 -42.98 -16.04
CA ILE A 279 12.45 -43.37 -16.92
C ILE A 279 13.28 -44.49 -16.27
N LEU A 280 13.59 -44.38 -14.97
CA LEU A 280 14.32 -45.42 -14.24
C LEU A 280 13.52 -46.74 -14.20
N GLY A 281 12.21 -46.67 -13.97
CA GLY A 281 11.31 -47.82 -13.98
C GLY A 281 11.28 -48.53 -15.34
N PHE A 282 11.17 -47.79 -16.44
CA PHE A 282 11.25 -48.36 -17.78
C PHE A 282 12.60 -49.00 -18.07
N TRP A 283 13.69 -48.40 -17.59
CA TRP A 283 15.04 -48.93 -17.80
C TRP A 283 15.28 -50.25 -17.04
N VAL A 284 14.82 -50.33 -15.79
CA VAL A 284 14.89 -51.56 -14.98
C VAL A 284 14.03 -52.66 -15.60
N ALA A 285 12.80 -52.35 -16.04
CA ALA A 285 11.92 -53.30 -16.72
C ALA A 285 12.52 -53.81 -18.04
N ALA A 286 13.11 -52.91 -18.84
CA ALA A 286 13.76 -53.27 -20.10
C ALA A 286 15.00 -54.16 -19.90
N ARG A 287 15.79 -53.94 -18.84
CA ARG A 287 16.92 -54.81 -18.49
C ARG A 287 16.46 -56.19 -18.01
N GLY A 288 15.40 -56.24 -17.18
CA GLY A 288 14.85 -57.50 -16.69
C GLY A 288 14.26 -58.40 -17.80
N TRP A 289 13.66 -57.79 -18.83
CA TRP A 289 13.12 -58.52 -19.98
C TRP A 289 14.18 -59.12 -20.90
N ARG A 290 15.35 -58.47 -21.07
CA ARG A 290 16.43 -58.99 -21.92
C ARG A 290 17.11 -60.22 -21.31
N GLY A 291 17.16 -60.34 -19.99
CA GLY A 291 17.79 -61.49 -19.31
C GLY A 291 17.00 -62.80 -19.37
N ARG A 292 15.71 -62.77 -19.73
CA ARG A 292 14.83 -63.97 -19.73
C ARG A 292 14.69 -64.67 -21.08
N ARG A 293 15.29 -64.17 -22.15
CA ARG A 293 15.13 -64.72 -23.52
C ARG A 293 16.25 -65.63 -24.02
N SER A 294 17.22 -65.97 -23.18
CA SER A 294 18.32 -66.88 -23.55
C SER A 294 18.21 -68.20 -22.81
N GLY A 295 17.51 -69.16 -23.43
CA GLY A 295 17.62 -70.59 -23.15
C GLY A 295 16.42 -71.38 -23.66
N PRO A 296 16.63 -72.60 -24.18
CA PRO A 296 17.69 -73.10 -25.06
C PRO A 296 17.37 -72.95 -26.55
#